data_AF-T1JIS7-F1
#
_entry.id   AF-T1JIS7-F1
#
_cell.length_a   1.000
_cell.length_b   1.000
_cell.length_c   1.000
_cell.angle_alpha   90.00
_cell.angle_beta   90.00
_cell.angle_gamma   90.00
#
_symmetry.space_group_name_H-M   'P 1'
#
loop_
_entity.id
_entity.type
_entity.pdbx_description
1 polymer ?
#
loop_
_entity_poly.entity_id
_entity_poly.type
_entity_poly.pdbx_seq_one_letter_code
_entity_poly.pdbx_strand_id
1 'polypeptide(L)'
;MMNGRVYTDLFTVYIARIRRQSELVDWVVEKHFNKNRFCVALKGVELMGAQNILDMIRLSENNTNVLLADIYPSMWNEAHESVNKVYSDMMTYMKGEENMDLKESVRALFDALFPLVYHHNINPKLQELSADYKECMQETQDEIRPFGDVARRLGLHVSKSLQAARVFVQALTLGMKAMNLTDYVVLTPECQRALLRLTHCPHCQGLVSAKPCTGYCLNVMHGCLSGVAEMEQPWNDFISSLETLVNGMKGAYNVEEVTASLDSKISDAIMHAMDNGPEISKKENVFDRFIKERIKWKS
;
A
#
# COMPACT_ATOMS: atom_id res chain seq x y z
N MET A 1 9.60 21.46 -4.97
CA MET A 1 9.15 20.43 -5.94
C MET A 1 10.34 19.59 -6.40
N MET A 2 10.79 18.68 -5.55
CA MET A 2 11.64 17.55 -5.93
C MET A 2 11.15 16.38 -5.09
N ASN A 3 10.92 15.23 -5.73
CA ASN A 3 10.92 13.87 -5.14
C ASN A 3 9.92 12.87 -5.76
N GLY A 4 9.17 13.24 -6.82
CA GLY A 4 8.18 12.32 -7.37
C GLY A 4 8.61 11.29 -8.42
N ARG A 5 9.72 11.54 -9.11
CA ARG A 5 10.29 10.55 -10.05
C ARG A 5 11.13 9.48 -9.37
N VAL A 6 11.49 9.67 -8.09
CA VAL A 6 12.48 8.84 -7.41
C VAL A 6 11.89 7.51 -6.96
N TYR A 7 10.60 7.46 -6.59
CA TYR A 7 9.98 6.28 -5.98
C TYR A 7 9.70 5.17 -7.00
N THR A 8 8.98 5.47 -8.09
CA THR A 8 8.73 4.49 -9.16
C THR A 8 10.01 3.93 -9.78
N ASP A 9 11.07 4.75 -9.82
CA ASP A 9 12.40 4.35 -10.30
C ASP A 9 13.10 3.42 -9.30
N LEU A 10 12.97 3.65 -7.98
CA LEU A 10 13.47 2.75 -6.95
C LEU A 10 12.86 1.34 -7.09
N PHE A 11 11.53 1.19 -7.18
CA PHE A 11 10.92 -0.16 -7.33
C PHE A 11 11.33 -0.85 -8.62
N THR A 12 11.49 -0.11 -9.71
CA THR A 12 11.99 -0.65 -10.98
C THR A 12 13.41 -1.18 -10.85
N VAL A 13 14.30 -0.39 -10.27
CA VAL A 13 15.70 -0.77 -10.05
C VAL A 13 15.79 -1.97 -9.10
N TYR A 14 14.95 -2.02 -8.07
CA TYR A 14 14.93 -3.13 -7.11
C TYR A 14 14.39 -4.42 -7.71
N ILE A 15 13.26 -4.38 -8.42
CA ILE A 15 12.70 -5.54 -9.11
C ILE A 15 13.66 -6.04 -10.18
N ALA A 16 14.28 -5.17 -10.98
CA ALA A 16 15.29 -5.57 -11.95
C ALA A 16 16.51 -6.22 -11.28
N ARG A 17 16.89 -5.76 -10.09
CA ARG A 17 17.96 -6.36 -9.29
C ARG A 17 17.56 -7.71 -8.69
N ILE A 18 16.31 -7.86 -8.27
CA ILE A 18 15.73 -9.13 -7.80
C ILE A 18 15.66 -10.13 -8.95
N ARG A 19 15.15 -9.73 -10.13
CA ARG A 19 15.05 -10.56 -11.33
C ARG A 19 16.41 -11.05 -11.83
N ARG A 20 17.41 -10.15 -11.88
CA ARG A 20 18.82 -10.54 -12.18
C ARG A 20 19.42 -11.53 -11.19
N GLN A 21 18.80 -11.68 -10.03
CA GLN A 21 19.25 -12.54 -8.94
C GLN A 21 18.33 -13.77 -8.73
N SER A 22 17.24 -13.88 -9.49
CA SER A 22 16.21 -14.91 -9.33
C SER A 22 16.25 -16.01 -10.39
N GLU A 23 17.17 -15.99 -11.35
CA GLU A 23 17.39 -17.15 -12.24
C GLU A 23 17.96 -18.29 -11.36
N LEU A 24 17.13 -19.29 -11.07
CA LEU A 24 17.37 -20.27 -9.99
C LEU A 24 18.26 -21.45 -10.37
N VAL A 25 18.36 -21.78 -11.65
CA VAL A 25 19.41 -22.69 -12.15
C VAL A 25 20.82 -22.13 -11.83
N ASP A 26 20.95 -20.79 -11.79
CA ASP A 26 22.17 -20.05 -11.40
C ASP A 26 22.37 -19.95 -9.87
N TRP A 27 21.31 -20.15 -9.07
CA TRP A 27 21.25 -19.89 -7.61
C TRP A 27 22.06 -20.88 -6.78
N VAL A 28 22.29 -22.10 -7.29
CA VAL A 28 23.03 -23.18 -6.61
C VAL A 28 24.30 -23.60 -7.32
N VAL A 29 24.31 -23.50 -8.64
CA VAL A 29 25.22 -24.31 -9.48
C VAL A 29 26.27 -23.45 -10.19
N GLU A 30 25.91 -22.26 -10.70
CA GLU A 30 26.78 -21.50 -11.61
C GLU A 30 27.25 -20.14 -11.08
N LYS A 31 26.54 -19.49 -10.16
CA LYS A 31 26.96 -18.19 -9.61
C LYS A 31 26.98 -18.18 -8.09
N HIS A 32 28.01 -17.51 -7.57
CA HIS A 32 28.13 -17.06 -6.18
C HIS A 32 27.00 -16.09 -5.82
N PHE A 33 25.75 -16.57 -5.76
CA PHE A 33 24.65 -15.82 -5.22
C PHE A 33 24.88 -15.63 -3.73
N ASN A 34 25.13 -14.40 -3.32
CA ASN A 34 25.30 -14.05 -1.92
C ASN A 34 23.91 -13.81 -1.33
N LYS A 35 23.28 -14.89 -0.84
CA LYS A 35 21.99 -14.85 -0.14
C LYS A 35 21.92 -13.75 0.92
N ASN A 36 22.97 -13.57 1.72
CA ASN A 36 23.03 -12.52 2.74
C ASN A 36 22.90 -11.13 2.13
N ARG A 37 23.61 -10.87 1.02
CA ARG A 37 23.52 -9.59 0.29
C ARG A 37 22.12 -9.35 -0.27
N PHE A 38 21.43 -10.39 -0.74
CA PHE A 38 20.06 -10.29 -1.23
C PHE A 38 19.05 -10.04 -0.12
N CYS A 39 19.12 -10.78 0.99
CA CYS A 39 18.25 -10.56 2.14
C CYS A 39 18.43 -9.15 2.74
N VAL A 40 19.68 -8.65 2.83
CA VAL A 40 19.95 -7.26 3.25
C VAL A 40 19.35 -6.26 2.28
N ALA A 41 19.44 -6.50 0.97
CA ALA A 41 18.82 -5.64 -0.03
C ALA A 41 17.29 -5.63 0.10
N LEU A 42 16.64 -6.80 0.17
CA LEU A 42 15.19 -6.92 0.35
C LEU A 42 14.72 -6.21 1.63
N LYS A 43 15.44 -6.40 2.75
CA LYS A 43 15.12 -5.73 4.02
C LYS A 43 15.24 -4.22 3.91
N GLY A 44 16.26 -3.72 3.21
CA GLY A 44 16.42 -2.29 2.91
C GLY A 44 15.24 -1.74 2.11
N VAL A 45 14.79 -2.45 1.08
CA VAL A 45 13.64 -2.04 0.26
C VAL A 45 12.34 -2.02 1.06
N GLU A 46 12.09 -3.05 1.86
CA GLU A 46 10.91 -3.13 2.73
C GLU A 46 10.84 -1.93 3.68
N LEU A 47 11.94 -1.65 4.39
CA LEU A 47 11.99 -0.57 5.38
C LEU A 47 11.90 0.82 4.74
N MET A 48 12.69 1.07 3.70
CA MET A 48 12.67 2.36 2.99
C MET A 48 11.32 2.58 2.30
N GLY A 49 10.77 1.54 1.66
CA GLY A 49 9.49 1.60 0.99
C GLY A 49 8.34 1.93 1.93
N ALA A 50 8.26 1.25 3.07
CA ALA A 50 7.23 1.50 4.09
C ALA A 50 7.37 2.91 4.69
N GLN A 51 8.58 3.33 5.05
CA GLN A 51 8.82 4.64 5.63
C GLN A 51 8.45 5.78 4.66
N ASN A 52 8.86 5.66 3.40
CA ASN A 52 8.55 6.66 2.38
C ASN A 52 7.04 6.84 2.17
N ILE A 53 6.25 5.75 2.18
CA ILE A 53 4.79 5.83 2.07
C ILE A 53 4.22 6.62 3.25
N LEU A 54 4.68 6.35 4.48
CA LEU A 54 4.23 7.08 5.66
C LEU A 54 4.57 8.57 5.57
N ASP A 55 5.74 8.92 5.03
CA ASP A 55 6.14 10.31 4.88
C ASP A 55 5.34 11.03 3.77
N MET A 56 4.96 10.35 2.69
CA MET A 56 4.03 10.88 1.69
C MET A 56 2.65 11.17 2.29
N ILE A 57 2.13 10.25 3.12
CA ILE A 57 0.84 10.42 3.81
C ILE A 57 0.89 11.64 4.73
N ARG A 58 1.95 11.80 5.54
CA ARG A 58 2.14 12.97 6.41
C ARG A 58 2.29 14.28 5.64
N LEU A 59 3.01 14.27 4.52
CA LEU A 59 3.15 15.45 3.68
C LEU A 59 1.79 15.87 3.10
N SER A 60 1.01 14.89 2.64
CA SER A 60 -0.34 15.11 2.14
C SER A 60 -1.29 15.64 3.22
N GLU A 61 -1.20 15.13 4.45
CA GLU A 61 -1.94 15.63 5.61
C GLU A 61 -1.64 17.11 5.86
N ASN A 62 -0.36 17.48 5.93
CA ASN A 62 0.06 18.86 6.12
C ASN A 62 -0.43 19.77 4.99
N ASN A 63 -0.30 19.34 3.73
CA ASN A 63 -0.75 20.12 2.58
C ASN A 63 -2.27 20.35 2.61
N THR A 64 -3.05 19.30 2.95
CA THR A 64 -4.51 19.41 3.06
C THR A 64 -4.92 20.35 4.17
N ASN A 65 -4.27 20.27 5.32
CA ASN A 65 -4.53 21.14 6.46
C ASN A 65 -4.21 22.62 6.16
N VAL A 66 -3.07 22.88 5.50
CA VAL A 66 -2.71 24.22 5.04
C VAL A 66 -3.73 24.74 4.03
N LEU A 67 -4.10 23.92 3.03
CA LEU A 67 -5.10 24.32 2.03
C LEU A 67 -6.44 24.67 2.68
N LEU A 68 -6.93 23.85 3.61
CA LEU A 68 -8.21 24.09 4.26
C LEU A 68 -8.17 25.33 5.16
N ALA A 69 -7.07 25.55 5.89
CA ALA A 69 -6.89 26.74 6.71
C ALA A 69 -6.85 28.03 5.86
N ASP A 70 -6.18 28.00 4.71
CA ASP A 70 -6.01 29.17 3.84
C ASP A 70 -7.26 29.47 3.00
N ILE A 71 -7.91 28.43 2.45
CA ILE A 71 -9.02 28.59 1.50
C ILE A 71 -10.39 28.56 2.19
N TYR A 72 -10.54 27.79 3.26
CA TYR A 72 -11.83 27.57 3.94
C TYR A 72 -11.74 27.85 5.47
N PRO A 73 -11.24 29.03 5.88
CA PRO A 73 -10.95 29.33 7.29
C PRO A 73 -12.19 29.26 8.20
N SER A 74 -13.39 29.49 7.65
CA SER A 74 -14.65 29.48 8.40
C SER A 74 -15.08 28.09 8.88
N MET A 75 -14.67 27.03 8.18
CA MET A 75 -15.00 25.64 8.53
C MET A 75 -13.80 24.82 9.02
N TRP A 76 -12.59 25.36 8.91
CA TRP A 76 -11.34 24.67 9.23
C TRP A 76 -11.31 24.06 10.65
N ASN A 77 -11.72 24.82 11.67
CA ASN A 77 -11.70 24.37 13.08
C ASN A 77 -12.54 23.10 13.32
N GLU A 78 -13.62 22.90 12.58
CA GLU A 78 -14.44 21.69 12.68
C GLU A 78 -13.98 20.61 11.69
N ALA A 79 -13.51 21.00 10.51
CA ALA A 79 -13.11 20.07 9.45
C ALA A 79 -11.80 19.32 9.77
N HIS A 80 -10.85 19.95 10.47
CA HIS A 80 -9.50 19.41 10.64
C HIS A 80 -9.46 18.07 11.38
N GLU A 81 -10.37 17.83 12.32
CA GLU A 81 -10.41 16.58 13.09
C GLU A 81 -10.73 15.40 12.17
N SER A 82 -11.71 15.59 11.28
CA SER A 82 -12.13 14.56 10.32
C SER A 82 -11.05 14.31 9.26
N VAL A 83 -10.36 15.36 8.82
CA VAL A 83 -9.24 15.26 7.88
C VAL A 83 -8.09 14.46 8.50
N ASN A 84 -7.62 14.88 9.69
CA ASN A 84 -6.54 14.20 10.40
C ASN A 84 -6.89 12.74 10.70
N LYS A 85 -8.17 12.45 10.97
CA LYS A 85 -8.63 11.07 11.17
C LYS A 85 -8.39 10.19 9.94
N VAL A 86 -8.70 10.66 8.73
CA VAL A 86 -8.45 9.87 7.50
C VAL A 86 -6.96 9.60 7.31
N TYR A 87 -6.10 10.59 7.52
CA TYR A 87 -4.65 10.41 7.43
C TYR A 87 -4.09 9.47 8.49
N SER A 88 -4.60 9.57 9.73
CA SER A 88 -4.31 8.63 10.81
C SER A 88 -4.73 7.20 10.46
N ASP A 89 -5.92 7.04 9.86
CA ASP A 89 -6.42 5.75 9.43
C ASP A 89 -5.54 5.16 8.32
N MET A 90 -5.12 5.96 7.34
CA MET A 90 -4.16 5.56 6.29
C MET A 90 -2.82 5.12 6.86
N MET A 91 -2.25 5.88 7.81
CA MET A 91 -0.98 5.51 8.47
C MET A 91 -1.10 4.21 9.26
N THR A 92 -2.20 4.04 9.99
CA THR A 92 -2.45 2.85 10.83
C THR A 92 -2.70 1.61 9.97
N TYR A 93 -3.42 1.75 8.85
CA TYR A 93 -3.57 0.71 7.84
C TYR A 93 -2.22 0.24 7.30
N MET A 94 -1.32 1.18 6.96
CA MET A 94 0.02 0.85 6.45
C MET A 94 0.92 0.19 7.50
N LYS A 95 0.70 0.46 8.80
CA LYS A 95 1.43 -0.18 9.90
C LYS A 95 0.99 -1.61 10.20
N GLY A 96 -0.11 -2.09 9.62
CA GLY A 96 -0.52 -3.49 9.72
C GLY A 96 -1.90 -3.75 10.32
N GLU A 97 -2.69 -2.73 10.63
CA GLU A 97 -4.06 -2.92 11.14
C GLU A 97 -4.97 -3.46 10.02
N GLU A 98 -5.53 -4.66 10.15
CA GLU A 98 -6.29 -5.34 9.09
C GLU A 98 -7.77 -4.94 9.03
N ASN A 99 -8.34 -4.48 10.14
CA ASN A 99 -9.78 -4.19 10.26
C ASN A 99 -10.17 -2.75 9.85
N MET A 100 -9.30 -2.08 9.10
CA MET A 100 -9.48 -0.67 8.74
C MET A 100 -10.01 -0.55 7.31
N ASP A 101 -11.26 -0.09 7.16
CA ASP A 101 -11.85 0.21 5.86
C ASP A 101 -11.55 1.66 5.46
N LEU A 102 -10.52 1.83 4.62
CA LEU A 102 -10.14 3.14 4.10
C LEU A 102 -11.19 3.78 3.19
N LYS A 103 -12.08 2.99 2.56
CA LYS A 103 -13.17 3.57 1.76
C LYS A 103 -14.18 4.22 2.68
N GLU A 104 -14.51 3.55 3.77
CA GLU A 104 -15.42 4.07 4.79
C GLU A 104 -14.81 5.27 5.52
N SER A 105 -13.52 5.23 5.83
CA SER A 105 -12.81 6.38 6.42
C SER A 105 -12.91 7.64 5.53
N VAL A 106 -12.67 7.51 4.22
CA VAL A 106 -12.84 8.62 3.28
C VAL A 106 -14.30 9.04 3.13
N ARG A 107 -15.25 8.10 3.13
CA ARG A 107 -16.68 8.41 3.10
C ARG A 107 -17.08 9.25 4.32
N ALA A 108 -16.70 8.81 5.52
CA ALA A 108 -16.98 9.49 6.77
C ALA A 108 -16.40 10.92 6.83
N LEU A 109 -15.26 11.17 6.16
CA LEU A 109 -14.76 12.53 5.97
C LEU A 109 -15.74 13.40 5.19
N PHE A 110 -16.25 12.91 4.05
CA PHE A 110 -17.20 13.68 3.25
C PHE A 110 -18.56 13.83 3.96
N ASP A 111 -19.00 12.83 4.72
CA ASP A 111 -20.17 12.96 5.58
C ASP A 111 -19.96 14.11 6.59
N ALA A 112 -18.81 14.14 7.27
CA ALA A 112 -18.47 15.19 8.22
C ALA A 112 -18.31 16.58 7.59
N LEU A 113 -17.79 16.67 6.36
CA LEU A 113 -17.64 17.94 5.65
C LEU A 113 -18.97 18.52 5.17
N PHE A 114 -19.98 17.68 4.89
CA PHE A 114 -21.20 18.15 4.26
C PHE A 114 -21.96 19.23 5.06
N PRO A 115 -22.26 19.06 6.36
CA PRO A 115 -22.92 20.10 7.15
C PRO A 115 -22.11 21.40 7.20
N LEU A 116 -20.77 21.29 7.27
CA LEU A 116 -19.87 22.44 7.33
C LEU A 116 -19.88 23.22 6.01
N VAL A 117 -19.77 22.52 4.88
CA VAL A 117 -19.81 23.13 3.55
C VAL A 117 -21.17 23.78 3.32
N TYR A 118 -22.25 23.11 3.70
CA TYR A 118 -23.59 23.66 3.56
C TYR A 118 -23.77 24.94 4.37
N HIS A 119 -23.44 24.94 5.66
CA HIS A 119 -23.58 26.09 6.53
C HIS A 119 -22.67 27.25 6.11
N HIS A 120 -21.38 27.01 5.90
CA HIS A 120 -20.42 28.10 5.71
C HIS A 120 -20.30 28.59 4.26
N ASN A 121 -20.61 27.76 3.26
CA ASN A 121 -20.32 28.07 1.86
C ASN A 121 -21.57 28.10 0.97
N ILE A 122 -22.60 27.29 1.25
CA ILE A 122 -23.84 27.24 0.44
C ILE A 122 -24.91 28.17 1.00
N ASN A 123 -25.17 28.10 2.32
CA ASN A 123 -26.20 28.87 2.99
C ASN A 123 -25.67 29.61 4.25
N PRO A 124 -24.77 30.59 4.09
CA PRO A 124 -24.13 31.30 5.20
C PRO A 124 -25.07 32.19 6.02
N LYS A 125 -26.32 32.37 5.57
CA LYS A 125 -27.34 33.13 6.31
C LYS A 125 -28.16 32.25 7.26
N LEU A 126 -28.00 30.93 7.16
CA LEU A 126 -28.66 29.99 8.05
C LEU A 126 -28.13 30.19 9.47
N GLN A 127 -29.02 30.07 10.46
CA GLN A 127 -28.59 30.00 11.85
C GLN A 127 -27.76 28.74 12.08
N GLU A 128 -26.99 28.75 13.18
CA GLU A 128 -26.15 27.62 13.57
C GLU A 128 -26.96 26.31 13.56
N LEU A 129 -26.42 25.31 12.86
CA LEU A 129 -27.06 24.02 12.72
C LEU A 129 -27.03 23.24 14.04
N SER A 130 -28.19 22.77 14.49
CA SER A 130 -28.28 21.87 15.63
C SER A 130 -27.57 20.54 15.35
N ALA A 131 -27.12 19.86 16.40
CA ALA A 131 -26.45 18.56 16.27
C ALA A 131 -27.32 17.51 15.54
N ASP A 132 -28.61 17.44 15.86
CA ASP A 132 -29.56 16.54 15.18
C ASP A 132 -29.66 16.87 13.67
N TYR A 133 -29.57 18.15 13.29
CA TYR A 133 -29.59 18.56 11.88
C TYR A 133 -28.30 18.17 11.16
N LYS A 134 -27.13 18.40 11.78
CA LYS A 134 -25.83 17.98 11.22
C LYS A 134 -25.79 16.45 11.00
N GLU A 135 -26.29 15.67 11.95
CA GLU A 135 -26.34 14.19 11.85
C GLU A 135 -27.31 13.74 10.74
N CYS A 136 -28.48 14.35 10.61
CA CYS A 136 -29.41 14.09 9.51
C CYS A 136 -28.79 14.40 8.14
N MET A 137 -28.01 15.49 8.03
CA MET A 137 -27.31 15.81 6.80
C MET A 137 -26.28 14.74 6.44
N GLN A 138 -25.54 14.22 7.42
CA GLN A 138 -24.61 13.11 7.24
C GLN A 138 -25.34 11.86 6.72
N GLU A 139 -26.47 11.48 7.33
CA GLU A 139 -27.26 10.31 6.92
C GLU A 139 -27.86 10.45 5.51
N THR A 140 -28.09 11.68 5.02
CA THR A 140 -28.71 11.94 3.70
C THR A 140 -27.71 12.19 2.57
N GLN A 141 -26.40 12.05 2.83
CA GLN A 141 -25.36 12.28 1.83
C GLN A 141 -25.60 11.44 0.56
N ASP A 142 -25.98 10.17 0.69
CA ASP A 142 -26.17 9.26 -0.45
C ASP A 142 -27.33 9.67 -1.39
N GLU A 143 -28.38 10.30 -0.85
CA GLU A 143 -29.53 10.79 -1.64
C GLU A 143 -29.22 12.15 -2.29
N ILE A 144 -28.55 13.03 -1.54
CA ILE A 144 -28.32 14.41 -1.98
C ILE A 144 -27.11 14.51 -2.90
N ARG A 145 -26.07 13.74 -2.60
CA ARG A 145 -24.77 13.68 -3.28
C ARG A 145 -24.14 15.07 -3.48
N PRO A 146 -23.92 15.84 -2.41
CA PRO A 146 -23.40 17.21 -2.48
C PRO A 146 -22.04 17.29 -3.19
N PHE A 147 -21.21 16.28 -2.97
CA PHE A 147 -19.88 16.14 -3.57
C PHE A 147 -19.87 15.23 -4.82
N GLY A 148 -21.04 14.90 -5.37
CA GLY A 148 -21.18 14.02 -6.53
C GLY A 148 -20.67 12.59 -6.30
N ASP A 149 -19.69 12.16 -7.10
CA ASP A 149 -19.02 10.85 -7.02
C ASP A 149 -17.64 10.91 -6.35
N VAL A 150 -17.22 12.09 -5.85
CA VAL A 150 -15.84 12.30 -5.39
C VAL A 150 -15.49 11.39 -4.22
N ALA A 151 -16.31 11.37 -3.16
CA ALA A 151 -16.09 10.53 -1.97
C ALA A 151 -15.84 9.05 -2.33
N ARG A 152 -16.73 8.48 -3.14
CA ARG A 152 -16.66 7.09 -3.59
C ARG A 152 -15.40 6.81 -4.43
N ARG A 153 -15.10 7.67 -5.40
CA ARG A 153 -13.93 7.49 -6.28
C ARG A 153 -12.62 7.65 -5.50
N LEU A 154 -12.55 8.65 -4.62
CA LEU A 154 -11.38 8.93 -3.81
C LEU A 154 -11.13 7.81 -2.80
N GLY A 155 -12.18 7.35 -2.10
CA GLY A 155 -12.10 6.21 -1.19
C GLY A 155 -11.62 4.94 -1.89
N LEU A 156 -12.13 4.64 -3.10
CA LEU A 156 -11.65 3.51 -3.89
C LEU A 156 -10.18 3.66 -4.28
N HIS A 157 -9.77 4.84 -4.73
CA HIS A 157 -8.40 5.09 -5.19
C HIS A 157 -7.40 4.99 -4.02
N VAL A 158 -7.70 5.63 -2.88
CA VAL A 158 -6.91 5.53 -1.64
C VAL A 158 -6.80 4.09 -1.18
N SER A 159 -7.94 3.39 -1.06
CA SER A 159 -7.99 2.00 -0.61
C SER A 159 -7.16 1.08 -1.50
N LYS A 160 -7.28 1.21 -2.83
CA LYS A 160 -6.57 0.32 -3.78
C LYS A 160 -5.08 0.61 -3.86
N SER A 161 -4.68 1.89 -3.85
CA SER A 161 -3.26 2.27 -3.88
C SER A 161 -2.54 1.83 -2.60
N LEU A 162 -3.13 2.06 -1.42
CA LEU A 162 -2.54 1.61 -0.15
C LEU A 162 -2.58 0.09 0.02
N GLN A 163 -3.64 -0.58 -0.47
CA GLN A 163 -3.69 -2.05 -0.50
C GLN A 163 -2.53 -2.61 -1.34
N ALA A 164 -2.29 -2.10 -2.55
CA ALA A 164 -1.21 -2.56 -3.40
C ALA A 164 0.16 -2.37 -2.73
N ALA A 165 0.39 -1.21 -2.13
CA ALA A 165 1.64 -0.90 -1.46
C ALA A 165 1.86 -1.76 -0.20
N ARG A 166 0.82 -1.99 0.60
CA ARG A 166 0.88 -2.88 1.77
C ARG A 166 1.18 -4.32 1.37
N VAL A 167 0.47 -4.84 0.37
CA VAL A 167 0.72 -6.20 -0.16
C VAL A 167 2.14 -6.31 -0.69
N PHE A 168 2.67 -5.27 -1.34
CA PHE A 168 4.05 -5.28 -1.82
C PHE A 168 5.05 -5.40 -0.66
N VAL A 169 4.91 -4.57 0.39
CA VAL A 169 5.78 -4.64 1.58
C VAL A 169 5.68 -6.02 2.25
N GLN A 170 4.47 -6.54 2.44
CA GLN A 170 4.24 -7.87 3.02
C GLN A 170 4.84 -8.99 2.15
N ALA A 171 4.74 -8.88 0.83
CA ALA A 171 5.32 -9.83 -0.10
C ALA A 171 6.85 -9.84 0.01
N LEU A 172 7.51 -8.67 0.15
CA LEU A 172 8.95 -8.63 0.43
C LEU A 172 9.31 -9.35 1.74
N THR A 173 8.52 -9.15 2.81
CA THR A 173 8.70 -9.86 4.08
C THR A 173 8.58 -11.38 3.88
N LEU A 174 7.59 -11.83 3.10
CA LEU A 174 7.38 -13.23 2.79
C LEU A 174 8.53 -13.81 1.96
N GLY A 175 8.99 -13.09 0.94
CA GLY A 175 10.14 -13.47 0.12
C GLY A 175 11.42 -13.65 0.93
N MET A 176 11.67 -12.76 1.91
CA MET A 176 12.78 -12.93 2.85
C MET A 176 12.61 -14.17 3.75
N LYS A 177 11.40 -14.43 4.26
CA LYS A 177 11.14 -15.64 5.06
C LYS A 177 11.38 -16.90 4.24
N ALA A 178 10.86 -16.96 3.02
CA ALA A 178 11.07 -18.06 2.09
C ALA A 178 12.57 -18.28 1.80
N MET A 179 13.31 -17.19 1.57
CA MET A 179 14.76 -17.27 1.42
C MET A 179 15.44 -17.80 2.69
N ASN A 180 15.09 -17.34 3.88
CA ASN A 180 15.72 -17.82 5.12
C ASN A 180 15.44 -19.31 5.39
N LEU A 181 14.31 -19.86 4.93
CA LEU A 181 14.03 -21.29 5.06
C LEU A 181 15.06 -22.17 4.32
N THR A 182 15.70 -21.65 3.26
CA THR A 182 16.75 -22.38 2.55
C THR A 182 18.06 -22.50 3.35
N ASP A 183 18.22 -21.83 4.50
CA ASP A 183 19.38 -22.06 5.40
C ASP A 183 19.29 -23.39 6.14
N TYR A 184 18.09 -23.95 6.26
CA TYR A 184 17.84 -25.16 7.03
C TYR A 184 17.85 -26.43 6.17
N VAL A 185 18.50 -26.39 5.01
CA VAL A 185 18.62 -27.56 4.13
C VAL A 185 19.48 -28.62 4.80
N VAL A 186 18.83 -29.69 5.25
CA VAL A 186 19.50 -30.83 5.87
C VAL A 186 20.06 -31.73 4.78
N LEU A 187 21.39 -31.91 4.77
CA LEU A 187 22.04 -32.83 3.85
C LEU A 187 21.63 -34.27 4.19
N THR A 188 21.00 -34.95 3.23
CA THR A 188 20.65 -36.36 3.37
C THR A 188 21.91 -37.22 3.55
N PRO A 189 21.82 -38.39 4.21
CA PRO A 189 22.95 -39.32 4.32
C PRO A 189 23.55 -39.70 2.95
N GLU A 190 22.73 -39.78 1.92
CA GLU A 190 23.11 -40.03 0.53
C GLU A 190 23.96 -38.88 -0.03
N CYS A 191 23.50 -37.63 0.18
CA CYS A 191 24.24 -36.43 -0.22
C CYS A 191 25.59 -36.34 0.52
N GLN A 192 25.62 -36.58 1.84
CA GLN A 192 26.85 -36.57 2.63
C GLN A 192 27.87 -37.58 2.07
N ARG A 193 27.43 -38.79 1.74
CA ARG A 193 28.28 -39.81 1.09
C ARG A 193 28.77 -39.37 -0.29
N ALA A 194 27.91 -38.75 -1.10
CA ALA A 194 28.27 -38.25 -2.42
C ALA A 194 29.31 -37.11 -2.34
N LEU A 195 29.12 -36.16 -1.41
CA LEU A 195 30.07 -35.08 -1.16
C LEU A 195 31.42 -35.60 -0.66
N LEU A 196 31.44 -36.58 0.25
CA LEU A 196 32.68 -37.22 0.69
C LEU A 196 33.42 -37.90 -0.47
N ARG A 197 32.71 -38.59 -1.36
CA ARG A 197 33.29 -39.17 -2.57
C ARG A 197 33.85 -38.11 -3.52
N LEU A 198 33.14 -37.00 -3.66
CA LEU A 198 33.55 -35.90 -4.51
C LEU A 198 34.83 -35.21 -3.98
N THR A 199 34.90 -34.99 -2.68
CA THR A 199 35.91 -34.09 -2.07
C THR A 199 37.08 -34.81 -1.40
N HIS A 200 36.86 -35.99 -0.80
CA HIS A 200 37.87 -36.64 0.05
C HIS A 200 38.42 -37.95 -0.53
N CYS A 201 37.64 -38.70 -1.32
CA CYS A 201 38.14 -39.95 -1.91
C CYS A 201 39.40 -39.80 -2.78
N PRO A 202 39.59 -38.73 -3.59
CA PRO A 202 40.85 -38.54 -4.33
C PRO A 202 42.08 -38.47 -3.42
N HIS A 203 41.97 -37.81 -2.26
CA HIS A 203 43.07 -37.76 -1.28
C HIS A 203 43.42 -39.15 -0.73
N CYS A 204 42.40 -39.95 -0.39
CA CYS A 204 42.62 -41.33 0.07
C CYS A 204 43.24 -42.24 -1.00
N GLN A 205 43.06 -41.91 -2.28
CA GLN A 205 43.63 -42.62 -3.43
C GLN A 205 45.02 -42.07 -3.85
N GLY A 206 45.57 -41.09 -3.12
CA GLY A 206 46.86 -40.47 -3.45
C GLY A 206 46.79 -39.39 -4.53
N LEU A 207 45.59 -39.02 -5.00
CA LEU A 207 45.33 -37.99 -6.01
C LEU A 207 45.09 -36.62 -5.37
N VAL A 208 46.03 -36.14 -4.55
CA VAL A 208 45.85 -34.96 -3.70
C VAL A 208 45.67 -33.62 -4.43
N SER A 209 46.11 -33.53 -5.69
CA SER A 209 45.97 -32.32 -6.52
C SER A 209 44.85 -32.41 -7.54
N ALA A 210 44.13 -33.54 -7.60
CA ALA A 210 43.07 -33.75 -8.57
C ALA A 210 41.81 -32.98 -8.16
N LYS A 211 41.33 -32.11 -9.04
CA LYS A 211 40.03 -31.43 -8.86
C LYS A 211 38.91 -32.34 -9.37
N PRO A 212 37.72 -32.29 -8.75
CA PRO A 212 36.55 -32.97 -9.30
C PRO A 212 36.22 -32.47 -10.70
N CYS A 213 35.81 -33.37 -11.60
CA CYS A 213 35.31 -32.99 -12.91
C CYS A 213 34.07 -32.10 -12.74
N THR A 214 33.94 -31.05 -13.57
CA THR A 214 32.81 -30.11 -13.50
C THR A 214 31.48 -30.85 -13.51
N GLY A 215 31.21 -31.69 -14.51
CA GLY A 215 29.94 -32.44 -14.59
C GLY A 215 29.67 -33.36 -13.40
N TYR A 216 30.70 -33.97 -12.80
CA TYR A 216 30.52 -34.79 -11.60
C TYR A 216 30.16 -33.94 -10.38
N CYS A 217 30.82 -32.79 -10.22
CA CYS A 217 30.51 -31.80 -9.18
C CYS A 217 29.05 -31.32 -9.31
N LEU A 218 28.63 -30.89 -10.50
CA LEU A 218 27.26 -30.41 -10.73
C LEU A 218 26.23 -31.49 -10.38
N ASN A 219 26.44 -32.73 -10.82
CA ASN A 219 25.52 -33.84 -10.52
C ASN A 219 25.38 -34.12 -9.02
N VAL A 220 26.48 -34.09 -8.26
CA VAL A 220 26.43 -34.26 -6.81
C VAL A 220 25.69 -33.09 -6.15
N MET A 221 25.97 -31.87 -6.57
CA MET A 221 25.32 -30.67 -6.03
C MET A 221 23.82 -30.63 -6.33
N HIS A 222 23.40 -30.99 -7.55
CA HIS A 222 21.98 -31.10 -7.91
C HIS A 222 21.24 -32.11 -7.04
N GLY A 223 21.82 -33.28 -6.78
CA GLY A 223 21.22 -34.28 -5.89
C GLY A 223 21.08 -33.77 -4.46
N CYS A 224 22.13 -33.11 -3.95
CA CYS A 224 22.17 -32.54 -2.60
C CYS A 224 21.17 -31.39 -2.37
N LEU A 225 20.83 -30.64 -3.43
CA LEU A 225 20.03 -29.42 -3.35
C LEU A 225 18.67 -29.55 -4.05
N SER A 226 18.27 -30.79 -4.34
CA SER A 226 16.98 -31.14 -4.95
C SER A 226 15.78 -30.50 -4.26
N GLY A 227 15.72 -30.57 -2.91
CA GLY A 227 14.64 -29.95 -2.15
C GLY A 227 14.57 -28.42 -2.27
N VAL A 228 15.66 -27.75 -2.63
CA VAL A 228 15.63 -26.31 -2.93
C VAL A 228 15.34 -26.02 -4.39
N ALA A 229 15.78 -26.90 -5.29
CA ALA A 229 15.41 -26.84 -6.70
C ALA A 229 13.88 -26.92 -6.90
N GLU A 230 13.16 -27.62 -6.01
CA GLU A 230 11.69 -27.63 -6.01
C GLU A 230 11.06 -26.24 -5.76
N MET A 231 11.77 -25.31 -5.13
CA MET A 231 11.30 -23.94 -4.90
C MET A 231 11.46 -23.03 -6.13
N GLU A 232 12.12 -23.50 -7.19
CA GLU A 232 12.46 -22.66 -8.34
C GLU A 232 11.22 -22.07 -9.02
N GLN A 233 10.27 -22.92 -9.38
CA GLN A 233 9.05 -22.47 -10.05
C GLN A 233 8.20 -21.55 -9.16
N PRO A 234 7.87 -21.93 -7.90
CA PRO A 234 7.14 -21.04 -6.98
C PRO A 234 7.81 -19.66 -6.79
N TRP A 235 9.14 -19.62 -6.75
CA TRP A 235 9.88 -18.36 -6.62
C TRP A 235 9.78 -17.50 -7.89
N ASN A 236 9.92 -18.10 -9.07
CA ASN A 236 9.75 -17.38 -10.33
C ASN A 236 8.34 -16.80 -10.49
N ASP A 237 7.31 -17.55 -10.08
CA ASP A 237 5.92 -17.09 -10.07
C ASP A 237 5.71 -15.95 -9.07
N PHE A 238 6.34 -16.03 -7.89
CA PHE A 238 6.35 -14.96 -6.89
C PHE A 238 7.00 -13.68 -7.42
N ILE A 239 8.17 -13.76 -8.07
CA ILE A 239 8.84 -12.59 -8.68
C ILE A 239 7.98 -11.97 -9.79
N SER A 240 7.38 -12.79 -10.65
CA SER A 240 6.50 -12.31 -11.73
C SER A 240 5.24 -11.62 -11.18
N SER A 241 4.71 -12.11 -10.07
CA SER A 241 3.59 -11.49 -9.36
C SER A 241 3.96 -10.15 -8.73
N LEU A 242 5.16 -10.08 -8.11
CA LEU A 242 5.72 -8.83 -7.59
C LEU A 242 5.93 -7.78 -8.69
N GLU A 243 6.41 -8.19 -9.87
CA GLU A 243 6.57 -7.31 -11.02
C GLU A 243 5.24 -6.71 -11.49
N THR A 244 4.21 -7.55 -11.57
CA THR A 244 2.86 -7.12 -11.95
C THR A 244 2.30 -6.11 -10.94
N LEU A 245 2.49 -6.38 -9.64
CA LEU A 245 2.07 -5.48 -8.57
C LEU A 245 2.78 -4.13 -8.65
N VAL A 246 4.10 -4.13 -8.85
CA VAL A 246 4.89 -2.89 -8.99
C VAL A 246 4.47 -2.09 -10.21
N ASN A 247 4.16 -2.74 -11.33
CA ASN A 247 3.66 -2.03 -12.51
C ASN A 247 2.27 -1.40 -12.25
N GLY A 248 1.41 -2.09 -11.51
CA GLY A 248 0.16 -1.51 -11.01
C GLY A 248 0.39 -0.28 -10.13
N MET A 249 1.35 -0.36 -9.19
CA MET A 249 1.74 0.75 -8.31
C MET A 249 2.38 1.94 -9.03
N LYS A 250 2.92 1.76 -10.25
CA LYS A 250 3.39 2.88 -11.09
C LYS A 250 2.27 3.55 -11.88
N GLY A 251 1.19 2.81 -12.11
CA GLY A 251 0.03 3.26 -12.88
C GLY A 251 -1.17 3.48 -11.98
N ALA A 252 -2.19 2.65 -12.14
CA ALA A 252 -3.50 2.82 -11.52
C ALA A 252 -3.52 2.80 -9.97
N TYR A 253 -2.46 2.34 -9.32
CA TYR A 253 -2.34 2.22 -7.86
C TYR A 253 -1.21 3.07 -7.29
N ASN A 254 -0.88 4.19 -7.94
CA ASN A 254 0.20 5.07 -7.54
C ASN A 254 -0.13 5.82 -6.24
N VAL A 255 0.51 5.40 -5.14
CA VAL A 255 0.33 6.01 -3.81
C VAL A 255 0.77 7.47 -3.79
N GLU A 256 1.84 7.80 -4.50
CA GLU A 256 2.35 9.17 -4.55
C GLU A 256 1.34 10.08 -5.23
N GLU A 257 0.83 9.68 -6.40
CA GLU A 257 -0.18 10.44 -7.13
C GLU A 257 -1.46 10.62 -6.30
N VAL A 258 -1.93 9.55 -5.66
CA VAL A 258 -3.11 9.61 -4.80
C VAL A 258 -2.90 10.58 -3.66
N THR A 259 -1.84 10.41 -2.87
CA THR A 259 -1.59 11.25 -1.69
C THR A 259 -1.29 12.69 -2.08
N ALA A 260 -0.51 12.95 -3.13
CA ALA A 260 -0.18 14.29 -3.57
C ALA A 260 -1.37 15.06 -4.16
N SER A 261 -2.47 14.38 -4.52
CA SER A 261 -3.67 15.02 -5.08
C SER A 261 -4.85 15.10 -4.13
N LEU A 262 -4.77 14.51 -2.92
CA LEU A 262 -5.89 14.47 -1.96
C LEU A 262 -6.41 15.87 -1.60
N ASP A 263 -5.52 16.80 -1.30
CA ASP A 263 -5.82 18.20 -0.98
C ASP A 263 -6.65 18.87 -2.07
N SER A 264 -6.19 18.80 -3.32
CA SER A 264 -6.88 19.35 -4.48
C SER A 264 -8.21 18.65 -4.74
N LYS A 265 -8.32 17.33 -4.54
CA LYS A 265 -9.56 16.58 -4.75
C LYS A 265 -10.62 16.88 -3.70
N ILE A 266 -10.21 17.13 -2.46
CA ILE A 266 -11.11 17.61 -1.40
C ILE A 266 -11.59 19.02 -1.75
N SER A 267 -10.69 19.93 -2.16
CA SER A 267 -11.04 21.28 -2.60
C SER A 267 -12.00 21.27 -3.79
N ASP A 268 -11.71 20.47 -4.84
CA ASP A 268 -12.58 20.28 -6.01
C ASP A 268 -13.99 19.83 -5.63
N ALA A 269 -14.10 18.93 -4.64
CA ALA A 269 -15.39 18.47 -4.14
C ALA A 269 -16.15 19.60 -3.44
N ILE A 270 -15.49 20.38 -2.58
CA ILE A 270 -16.10 21.52 -1.89
C ILE A 270 -16.58 22.54 -2.92
N MET A 271 -15.74 22.90 -3.92
CA MET A 271 -16.12 23.79 -5.01
C MET A 271 -17.31 23.25 -5.81
N HIS A 272 -17.32 21.96 -6.13
CA HIS A 272 -18.47 21.32 -6.80
C HIS A 272 -19.76 21.45 -5.98
N ALA A 273 -19.70 21.27 -4.66
CA ALA A 273 -20.87 21.43 -3.80
C ALA A 273 -21.34 22.90 -3.75
N MET A 274 -20.41 23.85 -3.73
CA MET A 274 -20.71 25.29 -3.78
C MET A 274 -21.41 25.66 -5.09
N ASP A 275 -20.90 25.21 -6.23
CA ASP A 275 -21.48 25.49 -7.55
C ASP A 275 -22.89 24.91 -7.69
N ASN A 276 -23.14 23.74 -7.07
CA ASN A 276 -24.45 23.10 -7.05
C ASN A 276 -25.33 23.52 -5.86
N GLY A 277 -24.90 24.53 -5.09
CA GLY A 277 -25.57 25.01 -3.89
C GLY A 277 -27.09 25.23 -4.06
N PRO A 278 -27.55 25.93 -5.11
CA PRO A 278 -28.99 26.14 -5.34
C PRO A 278 -29.79 24.85 -5.52
N GLU A 279 -29.23 23.81 -6.15
CA GLU A 279 -29.91 22.52 -6.31
C GLU A 279 -29.90 21.72 -5.01
N ILE A 280 -28.85 21.86 -4.19
CA ILE A 280 -28.77 21.24 -2.86
C ILE A 280 -29.81 21.89 -1.93
N SER A 281 -29.94 23.21 -1.94
CA SER A 281 -30.96 23.93 -1.14
C SER A 281 -32.40 23.60 -1.55
N LYS A 282 -32.67 23.25 -2.81
CA LYS A 282 -34.02 22.77 -3.20
C LYS A 282 -34.40 21.45 -2.53
N LYS A 283 -33.41 20.67 -2.11
CA LYS A 283 -33.58 19.41 -1.36
C LYS A 283 -33.64 19.64 0.15
N GLU A 284 -33.78 20.88 0.61
CA GLU A 284 -33.86 21.19 2.05
C GLU A 284 -35.06 20.50 2.73
N ASN A 285 -36.13 20.26 1.97
CA ASN A 285 -37.27 19.45 2.39
C ASN A 285 -36.92 17.98 2.70
N VAL A 286 -35.81 17.45 2.17
CA VAL A 286 -35.29 16.11 2.51
C VAL A 286 -34.80 16.12 3.96
N PHE A 287 -34.04 17.12 4.37
CA PHE A 287 -33.57 17.27 5.75
C PHE A 287 -34.74 17.40 6.74
N ASP A 288 -35.69 18.28 6.43
CA ASP A 288 -36.85 18.53 7.28
C ASP A 288 -37.74 17.30 7.47
N ARG A 289 -37.87 16.48 6.44
CA ARG A 289 -38.63 15.22 6.48
C ARG A 289 -37.94 14.20 7.40
N PHE A 290 -36.63 14.01 7.26
CA PHE A 290 -35.87 13.10 8.11
C PHE A 290 -35.88 13.51 9.59
N ILE A 291 -35.71 14.81 9.88
CA ILE A 291 -35.82 15.33 11.26
C ILE A 291 -37.22 15.05 11.84
N LYS A 292 -38.29 15.28 11.08
CA LYS A 292 -39.66 14.99 11.51
C LYS A 292 -39.91 13.51 11.77
N GLU A 293 -39.34 12.63 10.94
CA GLU A 293 -39.42 11.19 11.16
C GLU A 293 -38.67 10.78 12.43
N ARG A 294 -37.47 11.31 12.67
CA ARG A 294 -36.67 11.00 13.87
C ARG A 294 -37.31 11.49 15.17
N ILE A 295 -37.95 12.67 15.16
CA ILE A 295 -38.72 13.18 16.30
C ILE A 295 -39.90 12.27 16.63
N LYS A 296 -40.59 11.72 15.62
CA LYS A 296 -41.69 10.77 15.83
C LYS A 296 -41.26 9.44 16.46
N TRP A 297 -40.00 9.03 16.29
CA TRP A 297 -39.45 7.82 16.92
C TRP A 297 -38.91 8.06 18.34
N LYS A 298 -38.60 9.31 18.70
CA LYS A 298 -38.15 9.69 20.07
C LYS A 298 -39.33 10.01 21.02
N SER A 299 -40.56 10.12 20.53
CA SER A 299 -41.80 10.38 21.30
C SER A 299 -42.60 9.12 21.57
#